data_AF-A0A4P5QMF9-F1
#
_entry.id   AF-A0A4P5QMF9-F1
#
_cell.length_a   1.000
_cell.length_b   1.000
_cell.length_c   1.000
_cell.angle_alpha   90.00
_cell.angle_beta   90.00
_cell.angle_gamma   90.00
#
_symmetry.space_group_name_H-M   'P 1'
#
loop_
_entity.id
_entity.type
_entity.pdbx_description
1 polymer ?
#
loop_
_entity_poly.entity_id
_entity_poly.type
_entity_poly.pdbx_seq_one_letter_code
_entity_poly.pdbx_strand_id
1 'polypeptide(L)'
;MKFPLFAAVLVVGVRLFAAVPRLVVPDEKKHLVLDSGVVISARNARLAPGTLVKDERNPALHADQPWENALNNLYPNVLWDAEERVFKLWYKCVLADKDVIAKMDGPSTVHDVGWYLLYAASQDGVAFIPRGPKGTYDSECIYAMSGPAIAQVKCAFP
;
A
#
# COMPACT_ATOMS: atom_id res chain seq x y z
N MET A 1 -17.73 63.10 -21.39
CA MET A 1 -16.77 62.21 -22.07
C MET A 1 -15.66 61.81 -21.11
N LYS A 2 -15.70 60.58 -20.57
CA LYS A 2 -14.57 59.90 -19.92
C LYS A 2 -14.76 58.39 -20.10
N PHE A 3 -14.05 57.80 -21.06
CA PHE A 3 -13.95 56.35 -21.21
C PHE A 3 -12.85 55.84 -20.28
N PRO A 4 -13.08 54.78 -19.48
CA PRO A 4 -12.00 54.18 -18.73
C PRO A 4 -11.14 53.33 -19.68
N LEU A 5 -9.83 53.57 -19.65
CA LEU A 5 -8.83 52.81 -20.36
C LEU A 5 -8.70 51.43 -19.69
N PHE A 6 -9.24 50.39 -20.31
CA PHE A 6 -8.97 49.00 -19.88
C PHE A 6 -7.57 48.63 -20.33
N ALA A 7 -6.64 48.50 -19.37
CA ALA A 7 -5.33 47.93 -19.61
C ALA A 7 -5.50 46.41 -19.86
N ALA A 8 -5.29 45.98 -21.11
CA ALA A 8 -5.24 44.57 -21.45
C ALA A 8 -3.94 43.98 -20.88
N VAL A 9 -4.04 43.21 -19.80
CA VAL A 9 -2.92 42.41 -19.29
C VAL A 9 -2.73 41.22 -20.23
N LEU A 10 -1.68 41.28 -21.05
CA LEU A 10 -1.27 40.18 -21.90
C LEU A 10 -0.59 39.11 -21.03
N VAL A 11 -1.32 38.05 -20.66
CA VAL A 11 -0.73 36.89 -20.00
C VAL A 11 0.04 36.08 -21.05
N VAL A 12 1.35 36.32 -21.15
CA VAL A 12 2.25 35.47 -21.95
C VAL A 12 2.43 34.16 -21.20
N GLY A 13 1.71 33.12 -21.63
CA GLY A 13 1.88 31.77 -21.11
C GLY A 13 3.26 31.23 -21.47
N VAL A 14 4.18 31.24 -20.50
CA VAL A 14 5.46 30.53 -20.62
C VAL A 14 5.14 29.04 -20.65
N ARG A 15 5.25 28.43 -21.84
CA ARG A 15 5.25 26.97 -21.96
C ARG A 15 6.56 26.46 -21.35
N LEU A 16 6.50 26.01 -20.10
CA LEU A 16 7.54 25.19 -19.50
C LEU A 16 7.54 23.86 -20.25
N PHE A 17 8.44 23.71 -21.21
CA PHE A 17 8.72 22.40 -21.78
C PHE A 17 9.37 21.56 -20.70
N ALA A 18 8.84 20.35 -20.48
CA ALA A 18 9.54 19.36 -19.67
C ALA A 18 10.95 19.19 -20.25
N ALA A 19 11.97 19.22 -19.38
CA ALA A 19 13.34 19.03 -19.82
C ALA A 19 13.48 17.71 -20.57
N VAL A 20 14.22 17.72 -21.68
CA VAL A 20 14.49 16.50 -22.45
C VAL A 20 15.18 15.49 -21.51
N PRO A 21 14.69 14.24 -21.40
CA PRO A 21 15.33 13.24 -20.58
C PRO A 21 16.78 13.08 -21.00
N ARG A 22 17.70 13.28 -20.06
CA ARG A 22 19.15 13.14 -20.30
C ARG A 22 19.59 11.75 -19.85
N LEU A 23 20.24 11.02 -20.75
CA LEU A 23 21.01 9.84 -20.39
C LEU A 23 22.14 10.25 -19.44
N VAL A 24 22.07 9.75 -18.21
CA VAL A 24 23.14 9.87 -17.21
C VAL A 24 24.13 8.73 -17.40
N VAL A 25 25.41 9.00 -17.16
CA VAL A 25 26.46 7.97 -17.16
C VAL A 25 26.11 6.93 -16.09
N PRO A 26 26.19 5.62 -16.38
CA PRO A 26 25.95 4.58 -15.38
C PRO A 26 26.84 4.78 -14.15
N ASP A 27 26.24 4.69 -12.97
CA ASP A 27 26.94 4.75 -11.69
C ASP A 27 27.15 3.31 -11.21
N GLU A 28 28.40 2.92 -10.95
CA GLU A 28 28.75 1.57 -10.53
C GLU A 28 28.10 1.15 -9.21
N LYS A 29 27.58 2.11 -8.42
CA LYS A 29 26.83 1.84 -7.18
C LYS A 29 25.32 1.81 -7.38
N LYS A 30 24.82 2.12 -8.59
CA LYS A 30 23.39 2.15 -8.91
C LYS A 30 23.08 1.09 -9.95
N HIS A 31 22.56 -0.04 -9.48
CA HIS A 31 22.15 -1.13 -10.34
C HIS A 31 20.65 -1.09 -10.59
N LEU A 32 20.27 -1.34 -11.85
CA LEU A 32 18.87 -1.57 -12.20
C LEU A 32 18.56 -3.04 -11.91
N VAL A 33 17.57 -3.33 -11.06
CA VAL A 33 17.18 -4.73 -10.76
C VAL A 33 16.70 -5.50 -12.00
N LEU A 34 16.23 -4.80 -13.04
CA LEU A 34 15.87 -5.40 -14.33
C LEU A 34 17.07 -5.75 -15.21
N ASP A 35 18.29 -5.36 -14.85
CA ASP A 35 19.51 -5.75 -15.54
C ASP A 35 19.91 -7.17 -15.09
N SER A 36 19.83 -8.14 -16.01
CA SER A 36 20.21 -9.52 -15.73
C SER A 36 21.71 -9.68 -15.43
N GLY A 37 22.56 -8.72 -15.83
CA GLY A 37 24.00 -8.76 -15.57
C GLY A 37 24.37 -8.61 -14.09
N VAL A 38 23.48 -8.03 -13.28
CA VAL A 38 23.67 -7.84 -11.82
C VAL A 38 22.85 -8.82 -10.97
N VAL A 39 22.03 -9.66 -11.61
CA VAL A 39 21.17 -10.64 -10.93
C VAL A 39 21.76 -12.04 -11.10
N ILE A 40 22.17 -12.66 -9.99
CA ILE A 40 22.79 -14.00 -10.00
C ILE A 40 21.81 -15.09 -10.47
N SER A 41 20.55 -15.03 -10.04
CA SER A 41 19.53 -16.00 -10.48
C SER A 41 18.10 -15.49 -10.27
N ALA A 42 17.17 -15.97 -11.10
CA ALA A 42 15.73 -15.84 -10.92
C ALA A 42 15.08 -17.23 -11.06
N ARG A 43 14.18 -17.59 -10.15
CA ARG A 43 13.45 -18.87 -10.15
C ARG A 43 11.96 -18.60 -10.05
N ASN A 44 11.16 -19.26 -10.89
CA ASN A 44 9.71 -19.02 -11.01
C ASN A 44 9.35 -17.52 -11.23
N ALA A 45 10.27 -16.76 -11.82
CA ALA A 45 10.15 -15.34 -12.06
C ALA A 45 10.91 -14.94 -13.33
N ARG A 46 10.48 -13.85 -13.97
CA ARG A 46 11.15 -13.24 -15.13
C ARG A 46 11.41 -11.76 -14.85
N LEU A 47 12.64 -11.31 -15.08
CA LEU A 47 12.99 -9.90 -15.09
C LEU A 47 12.50 -9.28 -16.40
N ALA A 48 11.43 -8.49 -16.32
CA ALA A 48 10.91 -7.76 -17.46
C ALA A 48 10.12 -6.53 -16.99
N PRO A 49 10.10 -5.43 -17.76
CA PRO A 49 9.06 -4.41 -17.60
C PRO A 49 7.70 -5.07 -17.82
N GLY A 50 6.85 -5.08 -16.79
CA GLY A 50 5.48 -5.56 -16.90
C GLY A 50 4.56 -4.46 -17.44
N THR A 51 3.54 -4.85 -18.20
CA THR A 51 2.38 -3.98 -18.45
C THR A 51 1.38 -4.23 -17.34
N LEU A 52 1.14 -3.23 -16.49
CA LEU A 52 0.11 -3.33 -15.45
C LEU A 52 -1.26 -3.10 -16.08
N VAL A 53 -2.12 -4.12 -16.01
CA VAL A 53 -3.55 -4.00 -16.34
C VAL A 53 -4.31 -4.02 -15.02
N LYS A 54 -5.16 -3.02 -14.79
CA LYS A 54 -6.03 -2.99 -13.62
C LYS A 54 -7.17 -3.97 -13.83
N ASP A 55 -7.45 -4.80 -12.82
CA ASP A 55 -8.68 -5.62 -12.80
C ASP A 55 -9.90 -4.70 -12.75
N GLU A 56 -10.98 -5.06 -13.45
CA GLU A 56 -12.24 -4.32 -13.50
C GLU A 56 -12.93 -4.23 -12.13
N ARG A 57 -12.62 -5.15 -11.22
CA ARG A 57 -13.16 -5.21 -9.85
C ARG A 57 -12.43 -4.30 -8.86
N ASN A 58 -11.54 -3.41 -9.33
CA ASN A 58 -10.93 -2.42 -8.45
C ASN A 58 -11.97 -1.42 -7.90
N PRO A 59 -11.84 -0.97 -6.65
CA PRO A 59 -10.72 -1.24 -5.73
C PRO A 59 -10.83 -2.61 -5.03
N ALA A 60 -9.68 -3.24 -4.78
CA ALA A 60 -9.60 -4.54 -4.10
C ALA A 60 -10.11 -4.54 -2.64
N LEU A 61 -10.16 -3.36 -2.01
CA LEU A 61 -10.72 -3.12 -0.69
C LEU A 61 -11.55 -1.84 -0.72
N HIS A 62 -12.72 -1.89 -0.09
CA HIS A 62 -13.56 -0.74 0.20
C HIS A 62 -13.50 -0.45 1.69
N ALA A 63 -13.68 0.82 2.07
CA ALA A 63 -13.81 1.23 3.47
C ALA A 63 -15.24 0.98 3.93
N ASP A 64 -15.65 -0.29 3.97
CA ASP A 64 -17.04 -0.70 4.19
C ASP A 64 -17.29 -1.30 5.57
N GLN A 65 -16.23 -1.55 6.35
CA GLN A 65 -16.35 -2.03 7.71
C GLN A 65 -16.42 -0.89 8.72
N PRO A 66 -17.09 -1.10 9.88
CA PRO A 66 -17.18 -0.08 10.93
C PRO A 66 -15.84 0.43 11.46
N TRP A 67 -14.76 -0.33 11.27
CA TRP A 67 -13.39 0.01 11.69
C TRP A 67 -12.51 0.60 10.58
N GLU A 68 -13.08 0.87 9.40
CA GLU A 68 -12.37 1.37 8.23
C GLU A 68 -12.70 2.84 7.96
N ASN A 69 -12.29 3.74 8.85
CA ASN A 69 -12.56 5.17 8.69
C ASN A 69 -11.90 5.77 7.44
N ALA A 70 -10.70 5.33 7.07
CA ALA A 70 -9.99 5.76 5.87
C ALA A 70 -8.94 4.74 5.41
N LEU A 71 -8.92 4.45 4.10
CA LEU A 71 -7.93 3.56 3.46
C LEU A 71 -6.90 4.33 2.60
N ASN A 72 -6.75 5.64 2.81
CA ASN A 72 -5.81 6.49 2.07
C ASN A 72 -4.33 6.24 2.42
N ASN A 73 -4.06 5.32 3.36
CA ASN A 73 -2.71 4.99 3.84
C ASN A 73 -2.54 3.47 4.06
N LEU A 74 -3.05 2.68 3.10
CA LEU A 74 -3.30 1.24 3.26
C LEU A 74 -2.04 0.38 3.45
N TYR A 75 -0.93 0.71 2.76
CA TYR A 75 0.33 -0.07 2.70
C TYR A 75 0.15 -1.60 2.83
N PRO A 76 -0.63 -2.24 1.93
CA PRO A 76 -1.00 -3.63 2.10
C PRO A 76 0.18 -4.56 1.79
N ASN A 77 0.32 -5.62 2.59
CA ASN A 77 1.20 -6.75 2.32
C ASN A 77 0.34 -7.97 2.02
N VAL A 78 0.61 -8.66 0.91
CA VAL A 78 -0.12 -9.86 0.50
C VAL A 78 0.82 -11.05 0.46
N LEU A 79 0.39 -12.16 1.05
CA LEU A 79 1.08 -13.45 1.03
C LEU A 79 0.11 -14.54 0.58
N TRP A 80 0.57 -15.47 -0.26
CA TRP A 80 -0.16 -16.73 -0.49
C TRP A 80 0.16 -17.71 0.63
N ASP A 81 -0.87 -18.16 1.35
CA ASP A 81 -0.77 -19.26 2.30
C ASP A 81 -1.02 -20.59 1.55
N ALA A 82 0.01 -21.44 1.49
CA ALA A 82 -0.06 -22.70 0.76
C ALA A 82 -0.87 -23.79 1.49
N GLU A 83 -0.94 -23.75 2.82
CA GLU A 83 -1.66 -24.72 3.63
C GLU A 83 -3.16 -24.45 3.58
N GLU A 84 -3.54 -23.19 3.85
CA GLU A 84 -4.94 -22.76 3.80
C GLU A 84 -5.42 -22.49 2.37
N ARG A 85 -4.49 -22.40 1.40
CA ARG A 85 -4.75 -22.12 -0.02
C ARG A 85 -5.53 -20.82 -0.23
N VAL A 86 -5.05 -19.74 0.40
CA VAL A 86 -5.70 -18.44 0.44
C VAL A 86 -4.66 -17.32 0.41
N PHE A 87 -4.98 -16.21 -0.26
CA PHE A 87 -4.21 -14.98 -0.15
C PHE A 87 -4.58 -14.26 1.15
N LYS A 88 -3.56 -13.99 1.97
CA LYS A 88 -3.65 -13.27 3.23
C LYS A 88 -3.13 -11.86 3.02
N LEU A 89 -3.90 -10.86 3.43
CA LEU A 89 -3.58 -9.45 3.29
C LEU A 89 -3.58 -8.78 4.66
N TRP A 90 -2.48 -8.11 4.98
CA TRP A 90 -2.37 -7.25 6.15
C TRP A 90 -2.29 -5.82 5.70
N TYR A 91 -3.15 -4.97 6.25
CA TYR A 91 -3.27 -3.58 5.84
C TYR A 91 -3.37 -2.64 7.03
N LYS A 92 -2.83 -1.44 6.83
CA LYS A 92 -2.91 -0.39 7.82
C LYS A 92 -4.26 0.31 7.73
N CYS A 93 -4.84 0.60 8.90
CA CYS A 93 -5.95 1.54 9.02
C CYS A 93 -5.66 2.56 10.14
N VAL A 94 -6.06 3.82 9.90
CA VAL A 94 -6.03 4.88 10.90
C VAL A 94 -7.47 5.18 11.32
N LEU A 95 -7.77 4.95 12.60
CA LEU A 95 -9.10 5.11 13.17
C LEU A 95 -9.13 6.42 13.95
N ALA A 96 -10.07 7.31 13.60
CA ALA A 96 -10.29 8.56 14.35
C ALA A 96 -11.50 8.47 15.29
N ASP A 97 -12.40 7.52 15.05
CA ASP A 97 -13.60 7.32 15.86
C ASP A 97 -13.24 6.58 17.15
N LYS A 98 -13.44 7.25 18.29
CA LYS A 98 -13.12 6.71 19.62
C LYS A 98 -13.98 5.51 20.01
N ASP A 99 -15.23 5.46 19.55
CA ASP A 99 -16.14 4.35 19.84
C ASP A 99 -15.75 3.10 19.05
N VAL A 100 -15.19 3.30 17.86
CA VAL A 100 -14.61 2.22 17.05
C VAL A 100 -13.31 1.74 17.70
N ILE A 101 -12.40 2.66 18.07
CA ILE A 101 -11.14 2.34 18.76
C ILE A 101 -11.39 1.51 20.03
N ALA A 102 -12.38 1.89 20.84
CA ALA A 102 -12.73 1.18 22.07
C ALA A 102 -13.20 -0.27 21.86
N LYS A 103 -13.60 -0.64 20.64
CA LYS A 103 -14.05 -1.98 20.26
C LYS A 103 -12.95 -2.82 19.60
N MET A 104 -11.78 -2.24 19.37
CA MET A 104 -10.63 -2.96 18.82
C MET A 104 -9.99 -3.88 19.85
N ASP A 105 -9.30 -4.93 19.39
CA ASP A 105 -8.53 -5.81 20.27
C ASP A 105 -7.23 -5.10 20.69
N GLY A 106 -7.05 -4.91 22.00
CA GLY A 106 -5.94 -4.11 22.56
C GLY A 106 -5.88 -2.66 22.07
N PRO A 107 -6.84 -1.79 22.44
CA PRO A 107 -6.88 -0.43 21.91
C PRO A 107 -5.62 0.38 22.21
N SER A 108 -5.00 0.92 21.17
CA SER A 108 -3.78 1.73 21.24
C SER A 108 -3.94 2.98 20.38
N THR A 109 -3.37 4.10 20.83
CA THR A 109 -3.47 5.37 20.13
C THR A 109 -2.16 6.13 20.12
N VAL A 110 -1.88 6.79 19.00
CA VAL A 110 -0.81 7.77 18.86
C VAL A 110 -1.46 9.09 18.45
N HIS A 111 -1.30 10.15 19.26
CA HIS A 111 -1.99 11.43 19.05
C HIS A 111 -3.53 11.29 18.95
N ASP A 112 -4.13 10.52 19.86
CA ASP A 112 -5.59 10.27 19.96
C ASP A 112 -6.25 9.57 18.76
N VAL A 113 -5.45 9.04 17.82
CA VAL A 113 -5.93 8.21 16.72
C VAL A 113 -5.41 6.78 16.86
N GLY A 114 -6.23 5.81 16.49
CA GLY A 114 -5.88 4.40 16.53
C GLY A 114 -5.09 3.97 15.30
N TRP A 115 -3.96 3.28 15.50
CA TRP A 115 -3.12 2.77 14.43
C TRP A 115 -3.15 1.25 14.48
N TYR A 116 -3.81 0.62 13.51
CA TYR A 116 -4.03 -0.82 13.55
C TYR A 116 -3.54 -1.50 12.28
N LEU A 117 -2.94 -2.69 12.46
CA LEU A 117 -2.73 -3.64 11.40
C LEU A 117 -3.94 -4.59 11.35
N LEU A 118 -4.71 -4.48 10.27
CA LEU A 118 -5.92 -5.24 10.01
C LEU A 118 -5.64 -6.40 9.05
N TYR A 119 -6.58 -7.34 8.97
CA TYR A 119 -6.45 -8.56 8.20
C TYR A 119 -7.63 -8.79 7.26
N ALA A 120 -7.33 -9.17 6.02
CA ALA A 120 -8.29 -9.59 5.01
C ALA A 120 -7.78 -10.84 4.29
N ALA A 121 -8.70 -11.60 3.68
CA ALA A 121 -8.35 -12.82 2.95
C ALA A 121 -9.07 -12.89 1.60
N SER A 122 -8.42 -13.50 0.61
CA SER A 122 -8.96 -13.66 -0.74
C SER A 122 -8.67 -15.05 -1.30
N GLN A 123 -9.64 -15.65 -1.99
CA GLN A 123 -9.45 -16.93 -2.67
C GLN A 123 -8.76 -16.77 -4.03
N ASP A 124 -8.97 -15.62 -4.70
CA ASP A 124 -8.53 -15.36 -6.07
C ASP A 124 -7.42 -14.30 -6.16
N GLY A 125 -7.06 -13.67 -5.04
CA GLY A 125 -6.05 -12.61 -4.97
C GLY A 125 -6.54 -11.26 -5.47
N VAL A 126 -7.85 -11.11 -5.74
CA VAL A 126 -8.45 -9.87 -6.24
C VAL A 126 -9.51 -9.36 -5.28
N ALA A 127 -10.48 -10.19 -4.90
CA ALA A 127 -11.52 -9.80 -3.96
C ALA A 127 -11.11 -10.15 -2.52
N PHE A 128 -10.75 -9.15 -1.72
CA PHE A 128 -10.36 -9.35 -0.32
C PHE A 128 -11.53 -9.10 0.63
N ILE A 129 -11.73 -10.03 1.55
CA ILE A 129 -12.78 -9.98 2.57
C ILE A 129 -12.13 -9.65 3.91
N PRO A 130 -12.40 -8.47 4.51
CA PRO A 130 -11.96 -8.13 5.86
C PRO A 130 -12.41 -9.16 6.88
N ARG A 131 -11.53 -9.54 7.80
CA ARG A 131 -11.80 -10.59 8.81
C ARG A 131 -12.04 -10.06 10.23
N GLY A 132 -12.09 -8.73 10.39
CA GLY A 132 -12.47 -8.09 11.65
C GLY A 132 -11.31 -7.73 12.56
N PRO A 133 -11.63 -7.21 13.76
CA PRO A 133 -10.65 -6.77 14.76
C PRO A 133 -9.99 -7.93 15.52
N LYS A 134 -10.48 -9.17 15.40
CA LYS A 134 -9.90 -10.32 16.10
C LYS A 134 -8.64 -10.77 15.35
N GLY A 135 -7.49 -10.74 16.04
CA GLY A 135 -6.18 -11.00 15.43
C GLY A 135 -5.55 -9.76 14.78
N THR A 136 -6.03 -8.56 15.12
CA THR A 136 -5.33 -7.32 14.82
C THR A 136 -4.20 -7.12 15.83
N TYR A 137 -3.03 -6.77 15.33
CA TYR A 137 -1.87 -6.51 16.17
C TYR A 137 -1.51 -5.04 16.06
N ASP A 138 -1.17 -4.39 17.17
CA ASP A 138 -0.48 -3.11 17.15
C ASP A 138 0.93 -3.36 16.59
N SER A 139 1.15 -2.99 15.34
CA SER A 139 2.49 -2.95 14.78
C SER A 139 3.03 -1.55 15.04
N GLU A 140 3.90 -1.41 16.04
CA GLU A 140 4.64 -0.17 16.31
C GLU A 140 5.39 0.38 15.07
N CYS A 141 5.52 -0.43 14.00
CA CYS A 141 6.09 -0.07 12.71
C CYS A 141 5.05 -0.03 11.59
N ILE A 142 4.97 1.12 10.89
CA ILE A 142 4.08 1.39 9.75
C ILE A 142 4.48 0.79 8.41
N TYR A 143 5.69 0.24 8.29
CA TYR A 143 6.28 -0.07 6.98
C TYR A 143 6.56 -1.53 6.70
N ALA A 144 6.35 -2.46 7.65
CA ALA A 144 6.38 -3.89 7.33
C ALA A 144 5.93 -4.76 8.50
N MET A 145 5.49 -5.97 8.15
CA MET A 145 6.07 -7.18 8.75
C MET A 145 7.62 -7.10 8.66
N SER A 146 8.28 -6.24 9.43
CA SER A 146 9.75 -6.24 9.55
C SER A 146 10.23 -7.29 10.56
N GLY A 147 9.30 -7.89 11.30
CA GLY A 147 9.52 -9.18 11.96
C GLY A 147 9.34 -10.33 10.97
N PRO A 148 9.91 -11.53 11.25
CA PRO A 148 9.68 -12.69 10.40
C PRO A 148 8.18 -12.86 10.16
N ALA A 149 7.77 -13.18 8.93
CA ALA A 149 6.41 -13.64 8.65
C ALA A 149 6.12 -14.76 9.65
N ILE A 150 5.33 -14.44 10.68
CA ILE A 150 5.01 -15.25 11.87
C ILE A 150 5.78 -16.58 11.91
N ALA A 151 7.00 -16.56 12.45
CA ALA A 151 7.65 -17.80 12.85
C ALA A 151 6.97 -18.30 14.13
N GLN A 152 6.13 -19.33 13.97
CA GLN A 152 5.70 -20.32 14.97
C GLN A 152 4.77 -19.84 16.09
N VAL A 153 3.46 -19.87 15.83
CA VAL A 153 2.62 -20.54 16.83
C VAL A 153 2.98 -22.03 16.73
N LYS A 154 3.78 -22.51 17.69
CA LYS A 154 3.90 -23.95 17.93
C LYS A 154 2.52 -24.44 18.37
N CYS A 155 1.65 -24.79 17.44
CA CYS A 155 0.58 -25.72 17.71
C CYS A 155 1.21 -27.11 17.70
N ALA A 156 1.41 -27.64 18.90
CA ALA A 156 1.77 -29.02 19.12
C ALA A 156 0.73 -29.94 18.48
N PHE A 157 1.19 -31.00 17.83
CA PHE A 157 0.40 -32.19 17.52
C PHE A 157 1.11 -33.39 18.16
N PRO A 158 0.34 -34.42 18.55
CA PRO A 158 -0.05 -34.76 19.93
C PRO A 158 1.10 -34.93 20.93
#